data_AF-A0A1C4EN78-F1
#
_entry.id   AF-A0A1C4EN78-F1
#
_cell.length_a   1.000
_cell.length_b   1.000
_cell.length_c   1.000
_cell.angle_alpha   90.00
_cell.angle_beta   90.00
_cell.angle_gamma   90.00
#
_symmetry.space_group_name_H-M   'P 1'
#
loop_
_entity.id
_entity.type
_entity.pdbx_description
1 polymer ?
#
loop_
_entity_poly.entity_id
_entity_poly.type
_entity_poly.pdbx_seq_one_letter_code
_entity_poly.pdbx_strand_id
1 'polypeptide(L)'
;MKKIADLSHHNGSINWAEASKELELAIIRVQYGSKTIDTRYKEYVQGCKDYGVPFAHYAYGCYVSVQDAIVEANDFMARADKEAKFLVLDVEDDTLASCGAANLAKASQVFIDTCRAAGWKVGLYVSHHMYTSYGLNTVNADFLWIPRYGNKPAYSCDLWQYTETGSLAGVSGNVDLNYLNGEKSLEWFIGKGGVVGTPQPEGIGFAKSIYWEGYGINYHDRPHGNYQGNFTTAAEVLYWNAYWGEDNDVWLDLGRSRWVKAEHYYWRPFKAISKYPEGYGVNFYDGINGSYKGRITSKEPLTVFFRKEGWIDIGGNRWTPEEHFDIVDIR
;
A
#
# COMPACT_ATOMS: atom_id res chain seq x y z
N MET A 1 -20.95 8.99 17.22
CA MET A 1 -19.83 8.10 16.89
C MET A 1 -19.52 8.33 15.43
N LYS A 2 -18.25 8.43 15.05
CA LYS A 2 -17.91 8.54 13.62
C LYS A 2 -18.18 7.19 12.93
N LYS A 3 -18.36 7.24 11.62
CA LYS A 3 -18.87 6.15 10.77
C LYS A 3 -17.95 5.97 9.57
N ILE A 4 -17.80 4.71 9.16
CA ILE A 4 -17.26 4.33 7.86
C ILE A 4 -18.46 4.03 6.95
N ALA A 5 -18.62 4.79 5.88
CA ALA A 5 -19.73 4.62 4.94
C ALA A 5 -19.21 4.27 3.55
N ASP A 6 -19.89 3.38 2.85
CA ASP A 6 -19.70 3.22 1.42
C ASP A 6 -20.84 3.89 0.64
N LEU A 7 -20.48 4.55 -0.46
CA LEU A 7 -21.33 5.52 -1.14
C LEU A 7 -21.27 5.33 -2.66
N SER A 8 -22.42 5.52 -3.31
CA SER A 8 -22.56 5.50 -4.76
C SER A 8 -23.61 6.50 -5.23
N HIS A 9 -23.87 6.61 -6.53
CA HIS A 9 -24.91 7.51 -7.05
C HIS A 9 -26.31 7.25 -6.44
N HIS A 10 -26.56 6.08 -5.85
CA HIS A 10 -27.83 5.75 -5.18
C HIS A 10 -28.08 6.61 -3.94
N ASN A 11 -27.04 7.17 -3.30
CA ASN A 11 -27.19 8.04 -2.13
C ASN A 11 -27.57 9.49 -2.49
N GLY A 12 -27.71 9.82 -3.78
CA GLY A 12 -28.18 11.13 -4.23
C GLY A 12 -27.21 12.27 -3.94
N SER A 13 -27.72 13.46 -3.66
CA SER A 13 -26.87 14.59 -3.27
C SER A 13 -26.58 14.55 -1.77
N ILE A 14 -25.32 14.83 -1.41
CA ILE A 14 -24.85 14.77 -0.02
C ILE A 14 -24.55 16.17 0.50
N ASN A 15 -25.12 16.52 1.66
CA ASN A 15 -24.71 17.70 2.41
C ASN A 15 -23.42 17.40 3.19
N TRP A 16 -22.28 17.67 2.56
CA TRP A 16 -20.95 17.38 3.11
C TRP A 16 -20.62 18.14 4.40
N ALA A 17 -21.22 19.31 4.64
CA ALA A 17 -21.06 20.05 5.89
C ALA A 17 -21.68 19.35 7.10
N GLU A 18 -22.64 18.46 6.86
CA GLU A 18 -23.24 17.59 7.88
C GLU A 18 -22.55 16.23 7.90
N ALA A 19 -22.41 15.59 6.74
CA ALA A 19 -21.83 14.25 6.62
C ALA A 19 -20.40 14.17 7.17
N SER A 20 -19.56 15.16 6.89
CA SER A 20 -18.15 15.19 7.36
C SER A 20 -17.99 15.19 8.88
N LYS A 21 -19.01 15.61 9.63
CA LYS A 21 -18.99 15.59 11.10
C LYS A 21 -19.17 14.17 11.64
N GLU A 22 -19.81 13.29 10.87
CA GLU A 22 -20.06 11.91 11.22
C GLU A 22 -19.14 10.92 10.50
N LEU A 23 -18.47 11.31 9.42
CA LEU A 23 -17.59 10.42 8.68
C LEU A 23 -16.16 10.40 9.24
N GLU A 24 -15.59 9.20 9.35
CA GLU A 24 -14.15 8.98 9.50
C GLU A 24 -13.51 8.41 8.23
N LEU A 25 -14.30 7.78 7.36
CA LEU A 25 -13.90 7.28 6.04
C LEU A 25 -15.12 7.13 5.12
N ALA A 26 -14.98 7.53 3.85
CA ALA A 26 -15.94 7.25 2.79
C ALA A 26 -15.34 6.30 1.74
N ILE A 27 -16.02 5.21 1.38
CA ILE A 27 -15.59 4.26 0.34
C ILE A 27 -16.51 4.45 -0.87
N ILE A 28 -16.03 5.09 -1.94
CA ILE A 28 -16.88 5.63 -3.00
C ILE A 28 -16.81 4.74 -4.26
N ARG A 29 -17.96 4.34 -4.79
CA ARG A 29 -18.03 3.56 -6.04
C ARG A 29 -17.52 4.40 -7.19
N VAL A 30 -16.58 3.87 -7.97
CA VAL A 30 -16.10 4.53 -9.20
C VAL A 30 -16.78 3.96 -10.43
N GLN A 31 -17.04 2.65 -10.44
CA GLN A 31 -17.59 1.97 -11.60
C GLN A 31 -18.41 0.72 -11.25
N TYR A 32 -19.24 0.34 -12.22
CA TYR A 32 -19.91 -0.95 -12.34
C TYR A 32 -19.45 -1.56 -13.66
N GLY A 33 -18.48 -2.46 -13.58
CA GLY A 33 -17.73 -2.92 -14.75
C GLY A 33 -16.97 -1.81 -15.49
N SER A 34 -16.33 -2.17 -16.60
CA SER A 34 -15.70 -1.19 -17.49
C SER A 34 -16.71 -0.22 -18.15
N LYS A 35 -17.98 -0.60 -18.30
CA LYS A 35 -18.95 0.14 -19.12
C LYS A 35 -19.68 1.27 -18.40
N THR A 36 -19.78 1.21 -17.08
CA THR A 36 -20.59 2.17 -16.32
C THR A 36 -19.72 2.86 -15.29
N ILE A 37 -19.52 4.17 -15.48
CA ILE A 37 -18.88 5.04 -14.48
C ILE A 37 -19.98 5.51 -13.53
N ASP A 38 -19.75 5.46 -12.22
CA ASP A 38 -20.70 6.00 -11.26
C ASP A 38 -20.88 7.51 -11.51
N THR A 39 -22.12 7.99 -11.60
CA THR A 39 -22.36 9.37 -12.06
C THR A 39 -22.04 10.43 -11.01
N ARG A 40 -21.84 10.04 -9.74
CA ARG A 40 -21.61 10.97 -8.63
C ARG A 40 -20.25 10.83 -7.96
N TYR A 41 -19.42 9.85 -8.30
CA TYR A 41 -18.15 9.63 -7.58
C TYR A 41 -17.25 10.88 -7.54
N LYS A 42 -17.19 11.67 -8.63
CA LYS A 42 -16.39 12.91 -8.66
C LYS A 42 -16.96 14.00 -7.74
N GLU A 43 -18.29 14.13 -7.69
CA GLU A 43 -18.98 15.03 -6.74
C GLU A 43 -18.63 14.63 -5.31
N TYR A 44 -18.66 13.34 -5.00
CA TYR A 44 -18.38 12.84 -3.66
C TYR A 44 -16.91 12.95 -3.27
N VAL A 45 -16.00 12.65 -4.20
CA VAL A 45 -14.55 12.86 -4.01
C VAL A 45 -14.27 14.33 -3.69
N GLN A 46 -14.86 15.26 -4.43
CA GLN A 46 -14.68 16.68 -4.17
C GLN A 46 -15.21 17.07 -2.78
N GLY A 47 -16.40 16.59 -2.41
CA GLY A 47 -16.96 16.82 -1.08
C GLY A 47 -16.08 16.28 0.05
N CYS A 48 -15.48 15.08 -0.13
CA CYS A 48 -14.50 14.56 0.81
C CYS A 48 -13.27 15.47 0.94
N LYS A 49 -12.73 15.96 -0.20
CA LYS A 49 -11.55 16.85 -0.20
C LYS A 49 -11.84 18.20 0.47
N ASP A 50 -12.96 18.81 0.15
CA ASP A 50 -13.35 20.13 0.67
C ASP A 50 -13.55 20.12 2.20
N TYR A 51 -14.01 19.00 2.75
CA TYR A 51 -14.32 18.84 4.17
C TYR A 51 -13.32 17.96 4.93
N GLY A 52 -12.20 17.57 4.31
CA GLY A 52 -11.13 16.81 4.96
C GLY A 52 -11.51 15.39 5.38
N VAL A 53 -12.48 14.76 4.71
CA VAL A 53 -12.87 13.36 4.96
C VAL A 53 -11.95 12.44 4.15
N PRO A 54 -11.21 11.51 4.79
CA PRO A 54 -10.47 10.48 4.07
C PRO A 54 -11.42 9.63 3.22
N PHE A 55 -10.99 9.26 2.02
CA PHE A 55 -11.81 8.45 1.14
C PHE A 55 -11.01 7.36 0.42
N ALA A 56 -11.72 6.33 -0.01
CA ALA A 56 -11.22 5.21 -0.79
C ALA A 56 -12.19 4.91 -1.93
N HIS A 57 -11.84 3.96 -2.79
CA HIS A 57 -12.67 3.61 -3.94
C HIS A 57 -13.01 2.13 -4.01
N TYR A 58 -14.18 1.82 -4.55
CA TYR A 58 -14.53 0.46 -4.93
C TYR A 58 -15.04 0.39 -6.38
N ALA A 59 -14.87 -0.78 -6.98
CA ALA A 59 -15.39 -1.13 -8.30
C ALA A 59 -16.21 -2.40 -8.18
N TYR A 60 -17.48 -2.33 -8.58
CA TYR A 60 -18.32 -3.51 -8.71
C TYR A 60 -17.85 -4.30 -9.94
N GLY A 61 -17.38 -5.53 -9.71
CA GLY A 61 -16.80 -6.40 -10.72
C GLY A 61 -17.84 -6.85 -11.75
N CYS A 62 -17.60 -6.61 -13.04
CA CYS A 62 -18.43 -7.17 -14.12
C CYS A 62 -17.61 -7.85 -15.22
N TYR A 63 -16.35 -8.19 -14.92
CA TYR A 63 -15.47 -8.86 -15.86
C TYR A 63 -16.08 -10.20 -16.31
N VAL A 64 -15.90 -10.52 -17.58
CA VAL A 64 -16.43 -11.77 -18.17
C VAL A 64 -15.37 -12.87 -18.33
N SER A 65 -14.11 -12.54 -18.02
CA SER A 65 -12.98 -13.48 -18.08
C SER A 65 -11.81 -12.98 -17.23
N VAL A 66 -10.80 -13.83 -17.04
CA VAL A 66 -9.54 -13.44 -16.37
C VAL A 66 -8.84 -12.29 -17.11
N GLN A 67 -8.84 -12.29 -18.44
CA GLN A 67 -8.21 -11.22 -19.22
C GLN A 67 -8.99 -9.91 -19.09
N ASP A 68 -10.32 -10.00 -19.04
CA ASP A 68 -11.20 -8.84 -18.89
C ASP A 68 -11.07 -8.22 -17.49
N ALA A 69 -10.81 -9.04 -16.46
CA ALA A 69 -10.51 -8.54 -15.12
C ALA A 69 -9.27 -7.64 -15.06
N ILE A 70 -8.25 -7.89 -15.91
CA ILE A 70 -7.09 -7.01 -16.06
C ILE A 70 -7.52 -5.67 -16.69
N VAL A 71 -8.36 -5.71 -17.73
CA VAL A 71 -8.86 -4.50 -18.40
C VAL A 71 -9.66 -3.66 -17.42
N GLU A 72 -10.58 -4.30 -16.69
CA GLU A 72 -11.44 -3.62 -15.73
C GLU A 72 -10.68 -3.02 -14.55
N ALA A 73 -9.62 -3.69 -14.06
CA ALA A 73 -8.71 -3.15 -13.05
C ALA A 73 -7.97 -1.90 -13.56
N ASN A 74 -7.50 -1.91 -14.82
CA ASN A 74 -6.85 -0.75 -15.42
C ASN A 74 -7.83 0.42 -15.62
N ASP A 75 -9.06 0.15 -16.07
CA ASP A 75 -10.11 1.16 -16.17
C ASP A 75 -10.43 1.77 -14.80
N PHE A 76 -10.50 0.93 -13.77
CA PHE A 76 -10.74 1.37 -12.40
C PHE A 76 -9.62 2.30 -11.91
N MET A 77 -8.36 1.90 -12.06
CA MET A 77 -7.21 2.71 -11.67
C MET A 77 -7.10 4.01 -12.46
N ALA A 78 -7.46 4.01 -13.74
CA ALA A 78 -7.45 5.22 -14.57
C ALA A 78 -8.54 6.24 -14.13
N ARG A 79 -9.59 5.78 -13.46
CA ARG A 79 -10.70 6.62 -12.96
C ARG A 79 -10.54 7.01 -11.49
N ALA A 80 -9.86 6.18 -10.70
CA ALA A 80 -9.65 6.41 -9.28
C ALA A 80 -8.91 7.73 -9.03
N ASP A 81 -9.33 8.46 -7.99
CA ASP A 81 -8.58 9.64 -7.56
C ASP A 81 -7.30 9.20 -6.83
N LYS A 82 -6.18 9.84 -7.15
CA LYS A 82 -4.86 9.55 -6.58
C LYS A 82 -4.78 9.70 -5.06
N GLU A 83 -5.68 10.46 -4.44
CA GLU A 83 -5.71 10.67 -2.98
C GLU A 83 -6.50 9.59 -2.24
N ALA A 84 -7.15 8.67 -2.97
CA ALA A 84 -7.81 7.51 -2.41
C ALA A 84 -6.83 6.70 -1.54
N LYS A 85 -7.32 6.20 -0.41
CA LYS A 85 -6.48 5.49 0.57
C LYS A 85 -6.23 4.03 0.23
N PHE A 86 -7.16 3.43 -0.52
CA PHE A 86 -7.10 2.07 -1.01
C PHE A 86 -8.14 1.87 -2.11
N LEU A 87 -8.03 0.76 -2.82
CA LEU A 87 -9.00 0.29 -3.80
C LEU A 87 -9.69 -0.99 -3.28
N VAL A 88 -10.91 -1.25 -3.74
CA VAL A 88 -11.66 -2.48 -3.41
C VAL A 88 -12.23 -3.06 -4.68
N LEU A 89 -12.00 -4.36 -4.87
CA LEU A 89 -12.80 -5.16 -5.79
C LEU A 89 -14.04 -5.65 -5.04
N ASP A 90 -15.21 -5.37 -5.60
CA ASP A 90 -16.51 -5.82 -5.10
C ASP A 90 -17.01 -6.99 -5.97
N VAL A 91 -17.15 -8.17 -5.35
CA VAL A 91 -17.55 -9.44 -6.00
C VAL A 91 -18.88 -9.93 -5.44
N GLU A 92 -19.92 -9.84 -6.26
CA GLU A 92 -21.27 -10.25 -5.90
C GLU A 92 -21.93 -11.11 -6.99
N ASP A 93 -23.26 -11.25 -6.91
CA ASP A 93 -24.05 -12.09 -7.80
C ASP A 93 -23.95 -11.66 -9.28
N ASP A 94 -23.86 -10.37 -9.61
CA ASP A 94 -23.69 -9.98 -11.02
C ASP A 94 -22.26 -10.26 -11.53
N THR A 95 -21.26 -10.22 -10.64
CA THR A 95 -19.89 -10.65 -10.98
C THR A 95 -19.85 -12.14 -11.29
N LEU A 96 -20.57 -12.95 -10.50
CA LEU A 96 -20.77 -14.37 -10.77
C LEU A 96 -21.50 -14.58 -12.09
N ALA A 97 -22.55 -13.81 -12.36
CA ALA A 97 -23.32 -13.89 -13.59
C ALA A 97 -22.48 -13.52 -14.83
N SER A 98 -21.59 -12.53 -14.72
CA SER A 98 -20.73 -12.08 -15.82
C SER A 98 -19.56 -13.03 -16.07
N CYS A 99 -18.83 -13.42 -15.02
CA CYS A 99 -17.58 -14.19 -15.15
C CYS A 99 -17.81 -15.71 -15.20
N GLY A 100 -18.90 -16.18 -14.59
CA GLY A 100 -19.15 -17.59 -14.34
C GLY A 100 -18.29 -18.19 -13.21
N ALA A 101 -18.84 -19.21 -12.56
CA ALA A 101 -18.26 -19.85 -11.38
C ALA A 101 -16.82 -20.37 -11.56
N ALA A 102 -16.51 -20.91 -12.74
CA ALA A 102 -15.24 -21.61 -12.99
C ALA A 102 -14.01 -20.70 -12.91
N ASN A 103 -14.15 -19.41 -13.25
CA ASN A 103 -13.04 -18.47 -13.33
C ASN A 103 -13.08 -17.40 -12.24
N LEU A 104 -14.13 -17.34 -11.43
CA LEU A 104 -14.43 -16.21 -10.56
C LEU A 104 -13.25 -15.84 -9.63
N ALA A 105 -12.77 -16.78 -8.81
CA ALA A 105 -11.63 -16.52 -7.92
C ALA A 105 -10.34 -16.15 -8.65
N LYS A 106 -10.06 -16.79 -9.80
CA LYS A 106 -8.86 -16.49 -10.60
C LYS A 106 -8.93 -15.08 -11.21
N ALA A 107 -10.10 -14.69 -11.71
CA ALA A 107 -10.32 -13.37 -12.27
C ALA A 107 -10.26 -12.29 -11.17
N SER A 108 -10.87 -12.53 -10.00
CA SER A 108 -10.76 -11.66 -8.82
C SER A 108 -9.31 -11.47 -8.38
N GLN A 109 -8.53 -12.56 -8.30
CA GLN A 109 -7.12 -12.48 -7.92
C GLN A 109 -6.32 -11.63 -8.91
N VAL A 110 -6.51 -11.84 -10.21
CA VAL A 110 -5.78 -11.09 -11.24
C VAL A 110 -6.16 -9.61 -11.25
N PHE A 111 -7.42 -9.26 -10.99
CA PHE A 111 -7.83 -7.86 -10.78
C PHE A 111 -7.04 -7.23 -9.62
N ILE A 112 -7.02 -7.90 -8.47
CA ILE A 112 -6.33 -7.42 -7.26
C ILE A 112 -4.84 -7.29 -7.49
N ASP A 113 -4.21 -8.29 -8.09
CA ASP A 113 -2.77 -8.29 -8.39
C ASP A 113 -2.41 -7.17 -9.38
N THR A 114 -3.28 -6.89 -10.35
CA THR A 114 -3.11 -5.77 -11.29
C THR A 114 -3.09 -4.44 -10.56
N CYS A 115 -4.02 -4.22 -9.62
CA CYS A 115 -4.05 -3.00 -8.81
C CYS A 115 -2.84 -2.90 -7.87
N ARG A 116 -2.45 -4.00 -7.21
CA ARG A 116 -1.28 -4.04 -6.33
C ARG A 116 0.03 -3.79 -7.06
N ALA A 117 0.18 -4.31 -8.27
CA ALA A 117 1.36 -4.07 -9.10
C ALA A 117 1.55 -2.59 -9.46
N ALA A 118 0.47 -1.79 -9.41
CA ALA A 118 0.52 -0.34 -9.56
C ALA A 118 0.74 0.43 -8.24
N GLY A 119 1.02 -0.27 -7.14
CA GLY A 119 1.32 0.31 -5.83
C GLY A 119 0.11 0.55 -4.94
N TRP A 120 -1.07 0.06 -5.30
CA TRP A 120 -2.27 0.21 -4.48
C TRP A 120 -2.34 -0.84 -3.37
N LYS A 121 -2.82 -0.41 -2.20
CA LYS A 121 -3.45 -1.31 -1.23
C LYS A 121 -4.84 -1.68 -1.74
N VAL A 122 -5.17 -2.96 -1.76
CA VAL A 122 -6.37 -3.49 -2.40
C VAL A 122 -7.12 -4.45 -1.49
N GLY A 123 -8.40 -4.17 -1.24
CA GLY A 123 -9.31 -5.04 -0.51
C GLY A 123 -10.19 -5.89 -1.44
N LEU A 124 -10.73 -6.96 -0.87
CA LEU A 124 -11.80 -7.75 -1.47
C LEU A 124 -13.08 -7.53 -0.65
N TYR A 125 -14.11 -6.96 -1.28
CA TYR A 125 -15.48 -7.11 -0.82
C TYR A 125 -16.10 -8.33 -1.50
N VAL A 126 -16.80 -9.16 -0.73
CA VAL A 126 -17.44 -10.37 -1.24
C VAL A 126 -18.73 -10.66 -0.48
N SER A 127 -19.83 -10.88 -1.21
CA SER A 127 -21.12 -11.22 -0.61
C SER A 127 -20.96 -12.44 0.32
N HIS A 128 -21.61 -12.37 1.50
CA HIS A 128 -21.41 -13.36 2.58
C HIS A 128 -21.61 -14.80 2.13
N HIS A 129 -22.64 -15.08 1.32
CA HIS A 129 -22.98 -16.41 0.83
C HIS A 129 -21.98 -16.96 -0.20
N MET A 130 -21.19 -16.08 -0.82
CA MET A 130 -20.24 -16.45 -1.86
C MET A 130 -18.84 -16.75 -1.31
N TYR A 131 -18.48 -16.26 -0.11
CA TYR A 131 -17.09 -16.28 0.36
C TYR A 131 -16.45 -17.68 0.38
N THR A 132 -17.14 -18.70 0.91
CA THR A 132 -16.64 -20.09 0.92
C THR A 132 -16.99 -20.87 -0.34
N SER A 133 -17.58 -20.22 -1.33
CA SER A 133 -17.97 -20.78 -2.61
C SER A 133 -17.02 -20.29 -3.70
N TYR A 134 -16.99 -20.99 -4.84
CA TYR A 134 -16.27 -20.57 -6.05
C TYR A 134 -14.75 -20.28 -5.88
N GLY A 135 -14.16 -20.71 -4.76
CA GLY A 135 -12.76 -20.46 -4.40
C GLY A 135 -12.45 -19.04 -3.91
N LEU A 136 -13.47 -18.21 -3.64
CA LEU A 136 -13.27 -16.79 -3.27
C LEU A 136 -12.52 -16.61 -1.93
N ASN A 137 -12.61 -17.58 -1.03
CA ASN A 137 -11.83 -17.63 0.21
C ASN A 137 -10.32 -17.82 0.00
N THR A 138 -9.87 -18.17 -1.21
CA THR A 138 -8.45 -18.28 -1.54
C THR A 138 -7.88 -17.01 -2.18
N VAL A 139 -8.72 -16.02 -2.49
CA VAL A 139 -8.28 -14.75 -3.06
C VAL A 139 -7.50 -13.98 -2.00
N ASN A 140 -6.24 -13.71 -2.30
CA ASN A 140 -5.32 -12.99 -1.43
C ASN A 140 -5.46 -11.48 -1.68
N ALA A 141 -6.07 -10.76 -0.74
CA ALA A 141 -6.22 -9.30 -0.72
C ALA A 141 -5.57 -8.70 0.54
N ASP A 142 -5.31 -7.39 0.58
CA ASP A 142 -4.65 -6.76 1.73
C ASP A 142 -5.59 -6.70 2.94
N PHE A 143 -6.88 -6.66 2.67
CA PHE A 143 -7.92 -6.79 3.67
C PHE A 143 -9.20 -7.40 3.07
N LEU A 144 -10.00 -7.99 3.94
CA LEU A 144 -11.29 -8.59 3.58
C LEU A 144 -12.45 -7.75 4.13
N TRP A 145 -13.42 -7.47 3.27
CA TRP A 145 -14.64 -6.73 3.60
C TRP A 145 -15.84 -7.64 3.35
N ILE A 146 -16.67 -7.89 4.36
CA ILE A 146 -17.81 -8.80 4.25
C ILE A 146 -19.09 -8.10 4.73
N PRO A 147 -20.18 -8.11 3.93
CA PRO A 147 -21.48 -7.67 4.38
C PRO A 147 -22.14 -8.74 5.25
N ARG A 148 -22.77 -8.35 6.35
CA ARG A 148 -23.69 -9.24 7.09
C ARG A 148 -24.64 -8.41 7.93
N TYR A 149 -25.92 -8.48 7.64
CA TYR A 149 -26.92 -7.65 8.32
C TYR A 149 -27.61 -8.43 9.44
N GLY A 150 -27.85 -7.76 10.56
CA GLY A 150 -28.50 -8.32 11.75
C GLY A 150 -27.66 -9.30 12.59
N ASN A 151 -26.58 -9.86 12.04
CA ASN A 151 -25.65 -10.76 12.75
C ASN A 151 -24.21 -10.44 12.34
N LYS A 152 -23.23 -10.81 13.19
CA LYS A 152 -21.80 -10.71 12.84
C LYS A 152 -21.46 -11.69 11.68
N PRO A 153 -20.49 -11.37 10.80
CA PRO A 153 -20.02 -12.30 9.78
C PRO A 153 -19.52 -13.60 10.41
N ALA A 154 -19.85 -14.73 9.78
CA ALA A 154 -19.32 -16.04 10.16
C ALA A 154 -17.82 -16.21 9.91
N TYR A 155 -17.22 -15.30 9.12
CA TYR A 155 -15.84 -15.34 8.69
C TYR A 155 -15.10 -14.13 9.27
N SER A 156 -13.83 -14.31 9.63
CA SER A 156 -12.99 -13.19 10.04
C SER A 156 -12.81 -12.23 8.87
N CYS A 157 -13.05 -10.94 9.07
CA CYS A 157 -12.88 -9.90 8.07
C CYS A 157 -12.40 -8.62 8.73
N ASP A 158 -11.74 -7.73 7.99
CA ASP A 158 -11.19 -6.48 8.53
C ASP A 158 -12.22 -5.35 8.51
N LEU A 159 -13.12 -5.36 7.52
CA LEU A 159 -14.28 -4.49 7.44
C LEU A 159 -15.55 -5.34 7.43
N TRP A 160 -16.55 -4.91 8.18
CA TRP A 160 -17.87 -5.52 8.23
C TRP A 160 -18.92 -4.49 7.89
N GLN A 161 -19.57 -4.62 6.72
CA GLN A 161 -20.76 -3.85 6.40
C GLN A 161 -21.93 -4.44 7.20
N TYR A 162 -22.29 -3.76 8.28
CA TYR A 162 -23.21 -4.31 9.28
C TYR A 162 -24.67 -3.92 9.02
N THR A 163 -24.89 -2.93 8.18
CA THR A 163 -26.22 -2.49 7.79
C THR A 163 -26.21 -1.81 6.42
N GLU A 164 -27.27 -2.05 5.67
CA GLU A 164 -27.63 -1.33 4.44
C GLU A 164 -28.73 -0.27 4.68
N THR A 165 -29.15 -0.10 5.93
CA THR A 165 -30.25 0.80 6.35
C THR A 165 -29.78 1.83 7.36
N GLY A 166 -28.49 2.13 7.35
CA GLY A 166 -27.90 3.14 8.20
C GLY A 166 -28.40 4.53 7.86
N SER A 167 -28.28 5.43 8.83
CA SER A 167 -28.54 6.86 8.64
C SER A 167 -27.21 7.61 8.79
N LEU A 168 -26.95 8.56 7.90
CA LEU A 168 -25.80 9.46 7.93
C LEU A 168 -26.30 10.90 7.78
N ALA A 169 -25.89 11.79 8.67
CA ALA A 169 -26.26 13.20 8.57
C ALA A 169 -25.89 13.76 7.18
N GLY A 170 -26.79 14.54 6.58
CA GLY A 170 -26.59 15.10 5.25
C GLY A 170 -26.84 14.15 4.07
N VAL A 171 -27.19 12.87 4.30
CA VAL A 171 -27.64 11.95 3.25
C VAL A 171 -29.12 11.64 3.44
N SER A 172 -29.88 11.75 2.35
CA SER A 172 -31.30 11.35 2.36
C SER A 172 -31.42 9.85 2.09
N GLY A 173 -32.15 9.14 2.94
CA GLY A 173 -32.37 7.70 2.79
C GLY A 173 -31.30 6.87 3.47
N ASN A 174 -31.19 5.62 3.01
CA ASN A 174 -30.33 4.62 3.63
C ASN A 174 -28.88 4.75 3.18
N VAL A 175 -27.97 4.40 4.08
CA VAL A 175 -26.53 4.38 3.86
C VAL A 175 -25.95 3.07 4.37
N ASP A 176 -25.07 2.50 3.57
CA ASP A 176 -24.30 1.33 3.93
C ASP A 176 -23.22 1.71 4.94
N LEU A 177 -23.26 1.12 6.14
CA LEU A 177 -22.36 1.46 7.24
C LEU A 177 -21.52 0.27 7.66
N ASN A 178 -20.28 0.58 8.03
CA ASN A 178 -19.23 -0.39 8.23
C ASN A 178 -18.58 -0.25 9.62
N TYR A 179 -18.19 -1.40 10.18
CA TYR A 179 -17.30 -1.47 11.34
C TYR A 179 -15.93 -2.00 10.93
N LEU A 180 -14.90 -1.54 11.64
CA LEU A 180 -13.64 -2.28 11.72
C LEU A 180 -13.90 -3.57 12.51
N ASN A 181 -13.56 -4.72 11.93
CA ASN A 181 -13.89 -6.04 12.47
C ASN A 181 -12.68 -6.99 12.55
N GLY A 182 -11.47 -6.45 12.64
CA GLY A 182 -10.23 -7.22 12.79
C GLY A 182 -9.16 -6.46 13.55
N GLU A 183 -7.90 -6.87 13.38
CA GLU A 183 -6.74 -6.22 14.03
C GLU A 183 -6.32 -4.92 13.32
N LYS A 184 -6.78 -4.71 12.08
CA LYS A 184 -6.45 -3.51 11.29
C LYS A 184 -7.21 -2.29 11.84
N SER A 185 -6.46 -1.30 12.32
CA SER A 185 -7.00 -0.05 12.82
C SER A 185 -7.44 0.88 11.68
N LEU A 186 -8.24 1.91 12.01
CA LEU A 186 -8.57 2.95 11.03
C LEU A 186 -7.31 3.58 10.42
N GLU A 187 -6.27 3.83 11.23
CA GLU A 187 -5.01 4.40 10.77
C GLU A 187 -4.32 3.52 9.71
N TRP A 188 -4.43 2.19 9.81
CA TRP A 188 -3.94 1.29 8.77
C TRP A 188 -4.67 1.52 7.44
N PHE A 189 -5.98 1.80 7.49
CA PHE A 189 -6.78 2.11 6.31
C PHE A 189 -6.51 3.50 5.75
N ILE A 190 -6.55 4.55 6.59
CA ILE A 190 -6.62 5.96 6.15
C ILE A 190 -5.33 6.75 6.28
N GLY A 191 -4.34 6.23 7.01
CA GLY A 191 -3.07 6.92 7.20
C GLY A 191 -2.53 7.35 5.85
N LYS A 192 -2.05 8.60 5.75
CA LYS A 192 -1.30 9.05 4.56
C LYS A 192 -0.31 7.95 4.23
N GLY A 193 -0.28 7.50 2.98
CA GLY A 193 0.60 6.43 2.50
C GLY A 193 2.06 6.72 2.81
N GLY A 194 2.47 6.48 4.06
CA GLY A 194 3.78 5.99 4.38
C GLY A 194 3.81 4.64 3.72
N VAL A 195 4.71 4.49 2.77
CA VAL A 195 4.79 3.29 1.99
C VAL A 195 4.78 2.08 2.93
N VAL A 196 3.79 1.19 2.75
CA VAL A 196 3.72 -0.06 3.51
C VAL A 196 4.79 -0.97 2.92
N GLY A 197 6.03 -0.64 3.22
CA GLY A 197 7.11 -1.50 2.83
C GLY A 197 7.27 -2.65 3.83
N THR A 198 7.78 -3.77 3.35
CA THR A 198 8.03 -4.93 4.21
C THR A 198 9.12 -4.55 5.21
N PRO A 199 8.92 -4.74 6.54
CA PRO A 199 9.93 -4.43 7.54
C PRO A 199 11.27 -5.12 7.27
N GLN A 200 12.38 -4.39 7.39
CA GLN A 200 13.72 -4.88 7.10
C GLN A 200 14.59 -4.81 8.36
N PRO A 201 14.81 -5.96 9.05
CA PRO A 201 15.56 -5.98 10.30
C PRO A 201 17.07 -5.77 10.09
N GLU A 202 17.56 -5.96 8.87
CA GLU A 202 18.99 -5.89 8.55
C GLU A 202 19.23 -5.30 7.16
N GLY A 203 20.48 -4.93 6.89
CA GLY A 203 20.89 -4.29 5.64
C GLY A 203 20.39 -2.85 5.49
N ILE A 204 20.80 -2.22 4.40
CA ILE A 204 20.38 -0.86 4.03
C ILE A 204 19.67 -0.82 2.67
N GLY A 205 19.57 -1.95 1.98
CA GLY A 205 18.77 -2.10 0.77
C GLY A 205 18.97 -3.45 0.11
N PHE A 206 18.36 -3.59 -1.07
CA PHE A 206 18.54 -4.76 -1.91
C PHE A 206 19.24 -4.41 -3.23
N ALA A 207 19.94 -5.40 -3.76
CA ALA A 207 20.58 -5.36 -5.06
C ALA A 207 20.23 -6.63 -5.82
N LYS A 208 19.87 -6.49 -7.09
CA LYS A 208 19.64 -7.60 -8.01
C LYS A 208 20.54 -7.44 -9.22
N SER A 209 21.32 -8.47 -9.54
CA SER A 209 22.19 -8.45 -10.73
C SER A 209 21.37 -8.12 -11.98
N ILE A 210 21.91 -7.29 -12.86
CA ILE A 210 21.32 -7.04 -14.18
C ILE A 210 21.60 -8.17 -15.17
N TYR A 211 22.49 -9.10 -14.80
CA TYR A 211 22.90 -10.25 -15.61
C TYR A 211 22.19 -11.53 -15.15
N TRP A 212 22.25 -12.56 -15.98
CA TRP A 212 21.64 -13.87 -15.72
C TRP A 212 22.41 -14.66 -14.65
N GLU A 213 21.74 -15.67 -14.07
CA GLU A 213 22.34 -16.58 -13.08
C GLU A 213 23.57 -17.29 -13.68
N GLY A 214 24.69 -17.26 -12.96
CA GLY A 214 25.98 -17.78 -13.39
C GLY A 214 26.94 -16.72 -13.95
N TYR A 215 26.46 -15.52 -14.32
CA TYR A 215 27.34 -14.46 -14.80
C TYR A 215 28.15 -13.84 -13.64
N GLY A 216 29.47 -13.87 -13.75
CA GLY A 216 30.37 -13.39 -12.69
C GLY A 216 30.53 -11.87 -12.67
N ILE A 217 30.14 -11.24 -11.56
CA ILE A 217 30.43 -9.84 -11.25
C ILE A 217 31.59 -9.79 -10.26
N ASN A 218 32.64 -9.05 -10.59
CA ASN A 218 33.80 -8.90 -9.72
C ASN A 218 33.45 -8.22 -8.39
N TYR A 219 33.95 -8.76 -7.29
CA TYR A 219 33.95 -8.08 -6.00
C TYR A 219 35.37 -7.83 -5.49
N HIS A 220 35.48 -6.79 -4.68
CA HIS A 220 36.73 -6.24 -4.16
C HIS A 220 36.69 -6.17 -2.62
N ASP A 221 37.85 -6.07 -1.98
CA ASP A 221 37.99 -5.97 -0.52
C ASP A 221 37.51 -4.62 0.04
N ARG A 222 37.49 -3.59 -0.79
CA ARG A 222 36.95 -2.24 -0.55
C ARG A 222 36.60 -1.57 -1.87
N PRO A 223 35.88 -0.43 -1.89
CA PRO A 223 35.76 0.40 -3.08
C PRO A 223 37.14 0.72 -3.66
N HIS A 224 37.30 0.51 -4.97
CA HIS A 224 38.59 0.65 -5.70
C HIS A 224 39.72 -0.23 -5.18
N GLY A 225 39.39 -1.26 -4.40
CA GLY A 225 40.33 -2.18 -3.80
C GLY A 225 40.79 -3.29 -4.73
N ASN A 226 41.43 -4.30 -4.14
CA ASN A 226 41.93 -5.45 -4.87
C ASN A 226 40.78 -6.42 -5.18
N TYR A 227 40.78 -6.97 -6.40
CA TYR A 227 39.88 -8.04 -6.79
C TYR A 227 40.01 -9.24 -5.84
N GLN A 228 38.88 -9.80 -5.41
CA GLN A 228 38.82 -10.94 -4.49
C GLN A 228 38.09 -12.15 -5.10
N GLY A 229 37.26 -11.95 -6.11
CA GLY A 229 36.47 -13.02 -6.70
C GLY A 229 35.26 -12.49 -7.46
N ASN A 230 34.30 -13.38 -7.73
CA ASN A 230 33.07 -13.06 -8.43
C ASN A 230 31.82 -13.50 -7.67
N PHE A 231 30.75 -12.70 -7.78
CA PHE A 231 29.38 -13.08 -7.47
C PHE A 231 28.69 -13.55 -8.74
N THR A 232 28.03 -14.70 -8.68
CA THR A 232 27.38 -15.31 -9.86
C THR A 232 25.86 -15.38 -9.76
N THR A 233 25.27 -14.97 -8.63
CA THR A 233 23.82 -15.09 -8.46
C THR A 233 23.05 -13.92 -9.08
N ALA A 234 21.91 -14.23 -9.70
CA ALA A 234 20.89 -13.29 -10.16
C ALA A 234 19.72 -13.14 -9.18
N ALA A 235 19.74 -13.90 -8.07
CA ALA A 235 18.84 -13.68 -6.96
C ALA A 235 19.03 -12.26 -6.39
N GLU A 236 17.94 -11.68 -5.89
CA GLU A 236 18.01 -10.43 -5.15
C GLU A 236 18.69 -10.69 -3.79
N VAL A 237 19.64 -9.84 -3.43
CA VAL A 237 20.44 -9.95 -2.21
C VAL A 237 20.43 -8.65 -1.43
N LEU A 238 20.60 -8.74 -0.11
CA LEU A 238 20.81 -7.58 0.74
C LEU A 238 22.20 -6.98 0.51
N TYR A 239 22.29 -5.66 0.56
CA TYR A 239 23.55 -4.97 0.78
C TYR A 239 23.54 -4.25 2.13
N TRP A 240 24.70 -4.31 2.78
CA TRP A 240 24.87 -3.90 4.18
C TRP A 240 25.52 -2.54 4.33
N ASN A 241 26.24 -2.11 3.29
CA ASN A 241 26.92 -0.84 3.24
C ASN A 241 27.01 -0.36 1.80
N ALA A 242 27.25 0.92 1.61
CA ALA A 242 27.48 1.52 0.32
C ALA A 242 28.52 2.65 0.42
N TYR A 243 29.32 2.77 -0.63
CA TYR A 243 30.20 3.90 -0.85
C TYR A 243 29.56 4.77 -1.91
N TRP A 244 29.40 6.05 -1.58
CA TRP A 244 28.71 7.06 -2.37
C TRP A 244 29.75 8.03 -2.95
N GLY A 245 30.45 7.61 -4.01
CA GLY A 245 31.45 8.43 -4.68
C GLY A 245 30.85 9.55 -5.53
N GLU A 246 31.72 10.41 -6.04
CA GLU A 246 31.38 11.41 -7.06
C GLU A 246 31.06 10.74 -8.41
N ASP A 247 30.45 11.46 -9.34
CA ASP A 247 30.18 11.00 -10.72
C ASP A 247 29.45 9.63 -10.83
N ASN A 248 28.54 9.35 -9.88
CA ASN A 248 27.80 8.09 -9.77
C ASN A 248 28.67 6.84 -9.54
N ASP A 249 29.88 7.00 -9.03
CA ASP A 249 30.75 5.89 -8.61
C ASP A 249 30.27 5.28 -7.28
N VAL A 250 29.25 4.44 -7.38
CA VAL A 250 28.61 3.78 -6.24
C VAL A 250 29.09 2.34 -6.14
N TRP A 251 29.50 1.94 -4.93
CA TRP A 251 29.85 0.57 -4.60
C TRP A 251 28.95 0.04 -3.49
N LEU A 252 28.54 -1.22 -3.59
CA LEU A 252 27.67 -1.89 -2.61
C LEU A 252 28.45 -3.00 -1.92
N ASP A 253 28.38 -3.07 -0.59
CA ASP A 253 28.90 -4.22 0.16
C ASP A 253 27.79 -5.27 0.30
N LEU A 254 27.93 -6.39 -0.42
CA LEU A 254 27.01 -7.52 -0.36
C LEU A 254 27.31 -8.44 0.86
N GLY A 255 27.88 -7.85 1.91
CA GLY A 255 28.21 -8.46 3.18
C GLY A 255 29.63 -9.01 3.23
N ARG A 256 30.25 -8.93 4.42
CA ARG A 256 31.62 -9.40 4.71
C ARG A 256 32.70 -8.70 3.84
N SER A 257 32.53 -7.40 3.60
CA SER A 257 33.47 -6.58 2.82
C SER A 257 33.65 -7.09 1.40
N ARG A 258 32.55 -7.48 0.74
CA ARG A 258 32.53 -7.93 -0.65
C ARG A 258 31.90 -6.84 -1.50
N TRP A 259 32.73 -5.91 -1.92
CA TRP A 259 32.33 -4.67 -2.59
C TRP A 259 32.19 -4.86 -4.09
N VAL A 260 31.00 -4.57 -4.63
CA VAL A 260 30.71 -4.62 -6.06
C VAL A 260 30.35 -3.23 -6.56
N LYS A 261 30.60 -2.95 -7.85
CA LYS A 261 30.09 -1.74 -8.48
C LYS A 261 28.58 -1.81 -8.66
N ALA A 262 27.88 -0.76 -8.25
CA ALA A 262 26.43 -0.70 -8.29
C ALA A 262 25.86 -0.67 -9.73
N GLU A 263 26.64 -0.25 -10.72
CA GLU A 263 26.24 -0.22 -12.14
C GLU A 263 25.87 -1.60 -12.71
N HIS A 264 26.31 -2.68 -12.05
CA HIS A 264 25.97 -4.06 -12.40
C HIS A 264 24.70 -4.58 -11.71
N TYR A 265 23.99 -3.73 -10.98
CA TYR A 265 22.82 -4.11 -10.20
C TYR A 265 21.66 -3.12 -10.39
N TYR A 266 20.44 -3.64 -10.43
CA TYR A 266 19.28 -2.89 -9.99
C TYR A 266 19.32 -2.83 -8.46
N TRP A 267 19.70 -1.69 -7.92
CA TRP A 267 19.83 -1.50 -6.47
C TRP A 267 18.86 -0.45 -5.96
N ARG A 268 18.46 -0.62 -4.70
CA ARG A 268 17.38 0.16 -4.09
C ARG A 268 17.58 0.24 -2.58
N PRO A 269 17.76 1.44 -2.01
CA PRO A 269 17.92 1.60 -0.58
C PRO A 269 16.58 1.49 0.15
N PHE A 270 16.63 1.00 1.38
CA PHE A 270 15.50 1.03 2.30
C PHE A 270 15.15 2.45 2.69
N LYS A 271 13.90 2.58 3.15
CA LYS A 271 13.41 3.83 3.70
C LYS A 271 13.17 3.72 5.19
N ALA A 272 13.50 4.79 5.90
CA ALA A 272 13.12 5.02 7.28
C ALA A 272 11.88 5.92 7.28
N ILE A 273 10.79 5.43 7.90
CA ILE A 273 9.55 6.17 8.08
C ILE A 273 9.38 6.42 9.57
N SER A 274 9.17 7.68 9.97
CA SER A 274 8.96 8.03 11.38
C SER A 274 7.79 7.23 11.97
N LYS A 275 7.98 6.65 13.15
CA LYS A 275 6.91 6.00 13.93
C LYS A 275 5.94 7.01 14.54
N TYR A 276 6.31 8.28 14.59
CA TYR A 276 5.51 9.34 15.20
C TYR A 276 4.61 10.07 14.19
N PRO A 277 3.53 10.72 14.65
CA PRO A 277 2.66 11.53 13.78
C PRO A 277 3.43 12.66 13.07
N GLU A 278 2.91 13.09 11.92
CA GLU A 278 3.42 14.28 11.19
C GLU A 278 3.50 15.49 12.14
N GLY A 279 4.59 16.24 12.08
CA GLY A 279 4.89 17.36 12.97
C GLY A 279 5.62 16.97 14.27
N TYR A 280 5.61 15.69 14.66
CA TYR A 280 6.39 15.22 15.80
C TYR A 280 7.86 15.02 15.41
N GLY A 281 8.75 15.79 16.03
CA GLY A 281 10.15 15.83 15.63
C GLY A 281 11.04 14.81 16.32
N VAL A 282 11.74 13.99 15.53
CA VAL A 282 12.86 13.12 15.98
C VAL A 282 14.19 13.85 15.76
N ASN A 283 15.07 13.88 16.77
CA ASN A 283 16.34 14.59 16.67
C ASN A 283 17.34 13.87 15.75
N PHE A 284 18.13 14.63 15.00
CA PHE A 284 19.32 14.12 14.31
C PHE A 284 20.59 14.89 14.68
N TYR A 285 21.72 14.24 14.48
CA TYR A 285 23.04 14.62 14.99
C TYR A 285 24.11 14.50 13.89
N ASP A 286 25.27 15.13 14.07
CA ASP A 286 26.41 15.06 13.14
C ASP A 286 27.31 13.83 13.34
N GLY A 287 26.77 12.80 13.97
CA GLY A 287 27.45 11.55 14.26
C GLY A 287 26.63 10.72 15.26
N ILE A 288 27.01 9.46 15.44
CA ILE A 288 26.48 8.63 16.52
C ILE A 288 26.88 9.28 17.85
N ASN A 289 25.90 9.63 18.68
CA ASN A 289 26.08 10.42 19.90
C ASN A 289 26.82 11.76 19.67
N GLY A 290 26.71 12.32 18.47
CA GLY A 290 27.31 13.59 18.09
C GLY A 290 26.55 14.81 18.61
N SER A 291 26.87 15.98 18.06
CA SER A 291 26.17 17.22 18.38
C SER A 291 24.81 17.28 17.70
N TYR A 292 23.81 17.81 18.41
CA TYR A 292 22.47 18.04 17.85
C TYR A 292 22.54 18.97 16.63
N LYS A 293 21.83 18.59 15.55
CA LYS A 293 21.78 19.35 14.29
C LYS A 293 20.37 19.78 13.88
N GLY A 294 19.34 19.10 14.36
CA GLY A 294 17.96 19.46 14.01
C GLY A 294 16.96 18.36 14.32
N ARG A 295 15.74 18.52 13.76
CA ARG A 295 14.63 17.57 13.91
C ARG A 295 14.06 17.15 12.57
N ILE A 296 13.70 15.88 12.47
CA ILE A 296 12.90 15.27 11.40
C ILE A 296 11.44 15.30 11.87
N THR A 297 10.62 16.16 11.28
CA THR A 297 9.20 16.30 11.65
C THR A 297 8.24 15.68 10.65
N SER A 298 8.74 15.21 9.51
CA SER A 298 7.90 14.65 8.44
C SER A 298 7.86 13.13 8.48
N LYS A 299 6.72 12.56 8.05
CA LYS A 299 6.52 11.13 7.75
C LYS A 299 7.06 10.73 6.38
N GLU A 300 7.54 11.67 5.57
CA GLU A 300 8.11 11.34 4.25
C GLU A 300 9.25 10.32 4.36
N PRO A 301 9.25 9.24 3.55
CA PRO A 301 10.25 8.18 3.65
C PRO A 301 11.67 8.70 3.38
N LEU A 302 12.58 8.52 4.34
CA LEU A 302 13.98 8.93 4.26
C LEU A 302 14.85 7.78 3.78
N THR A 303 15.75 8.03 2.84
CA THR A 303 16.73 7.02 2.42
C THR A 303 17.67 6.65 3.57
N VAL A 304 17.85 5.35 3.83
CA VAL A 304 18.87 4.84 4.76
C VAL A 304 20.19 4.67 4.02
N PHE A 305 21.17 5.52 4.30
CA PHE A 305 22.50 5.48 3.69
C PHE A 305 23.48 4.61 4.46
N PHE A 306 23.29 4.49 5.77
CA PHE A 306 24.10 3.68 6.66
C PHE A 306 23.30 3.21 7.86
N ARG A 307 23.66 2.07 8.44
CA ARG A 307 23.13 1.58 9.72
C ARG A 307 24.24 1.08 10.60
N LYS A 308 24.28 1.51 11.86
CA LYS A 308 25.29 1.09 12.83
C LYS A 308 24.82 1.32 14.25
N GLU A 309 24.98 0.31 15.11
CA GLU A 309 24.79 0.43 16.56
C GLU A 309 23.41 0.99 16.98
N GLY A 310 22.35 0.67 16.23
CA GLY A 310 21.00 1.20 16.48
C GLY A 310 20.76 2.62 15.96
N TRP A 311 21.66 3.13 15.12
CA TRP A 311 21.54 4.41 14.45
C TRP A 311 21.48 4.23 12.93
N ILE A 312 20.80 5.17 12.26
CA ILE A 312 20.78 5.28 10.81
C ILE A 312 21.33 6.65 10.38
N ASP A 313 22.10 6.67 9.28
CA ASP A 313 22.42 7.89 8.55
C ASP A 313 21.38 8.11 7.44
N ILE A 314 20.70 9.25 7.49
CA ILE A 314 19.69 9.68 6.50
C ILE A 314 20.27 10.67 5.47
N GLY A 315 21.60 10.66 5.31
CA GLY A 315 22.35 11.36 4.28
C GLY A 315 22.95 12.68 4.77
N GLY A 316 24.13 13.01 4.27
CA GLY A 316 24.87 14.22 4.67
C GLY A 316 25.39 14.16 6.11
N ASN A 317 25.73 12.97 6.59
CA ASN A 317 26.19 12.72 7.97
C ASN A 317 25.13 13.17 9.01
N ARG A 318 23.86 12.82 8.75
CA ARG A 318 22.73 13.14 9.63
C ARG A 318 22.26 11.85 10.29
N TRP A 319 22.71 11.64 11.52
CA TRP A 319 22.48 10.42 12.28
C TRP A 319 21.28 10.56 13.20
N THR A 320 20.40 9.56 13.22
CA THR A 320 19.24 9.49 14.12
C THR A 320 19.08 8.09 14.71
N PRO A 321 18.53 7.95 15.94
CA PRO A 321 18.25 6.63 16.50
C PRO A 321 17.23 5.87 15.65
N GLU A 322 17.55 4.64 15.28
CA GLU A 322 16.75 3.77 14.42
C GLU A 322 15.42 3.37 15.09
N GLU A 323 15.40 3.27 16.42
CA GLU A 323 14.22 2.85 17.20
C GLU A 323 12.98 3.72 16.94
N HIS A 324 13.17 4.95 16.49
CA HIS A 324 12.12 5.91 16.14
C HIS A 324 11.54 5.74 14.74
N PHE A 325 12.07 4.82 13.94
CA PHE A 325 11.70 4.62 12.54
C PHE A 325 11.30 3.17 12.26
N ASP A 326 10.35 3.01 11.35
CA ASP A 326 10.13 1.75 10.65
C ASP A 326 11.04 1.73 9.43
N ILE A 327 11.93 0.73 9.38
CA ILE A 327 12.76 0.49 8.21
C ILE A 327 12.03 -0.45 7.28
N VAL A 328 11.77 0.03 6.08
CA VAL A 328 10.89 -0.66 5.15
C VAL A 328 11.46 -0.71 3.73
N ASP A 329 11.18 -1.83 3.07
CA ASP A 329 11.31 -1.96 1.62
C ASP A 329 10.04 -1.48 0.93
N ILE A 330 10.10 -0.31 0.29
CA ILE A 330 8.94 0.43 -0.22
C ILE A 330 8.52 0.07 -1.66
N ARG A 331 8.94 -1.09 -2.16
CA ARG A 331 8.54 -1.60 -3.47
C ARG A 331 7.05 -1.90 -3.58
#